data_AF-A0A8J6FQE3-F1
#
_entry.id   AF-A0A8J6FQE3-F1
#
_cell.length_a   1.000
_cell.length_b   1.000
_cell.length_c   1.000
_cell.angle_alpha   90.00
_cell.angle_beta   90.00
_cell.angle_gamma   90.00
#
_symmetry.space_group_name_H-M   'P 1'
#
loop_
_entity.id
_entity.type
_entity.pdbx_description
1 polymer ?
#
loop_
_entity_poly.entity_id
_entity_poly.type
_entity_poly.pdbx_seq_one_letter_code
_entity_poly.pdbx_strand_id
1 'polypeptide(L)'
;MKVEVSSKKVFQVMKDKKTKQQGQKIGDMESASRMFQMAAKEGHPDEEKPVSKELADAASVVASTYPTQQRQVESELLQQLRLHKQMAEEVRRKGADNISKVITGMKVKKQLPQMASKSVSYAEQQLMKDATKMSLHSGKRLQIFPSAPSKTPTATEITPTLWDLELAKEIAGACEQPPRNGFEEMIQWTKEGKLWTFPIDNEAGLDEEQKVEFHEHIFLEKYLEDFPMHGPIRHFMELVICGLSKNPYLTVQQKKEHIDWFCDYFHKKEDLLRECDVYIN
;
A
#
# COMPACT_ATOMS: atom_id res chain seq x y z
N MET A 1 3.94 10.53 -36.98
CA MET A 1 5.08 9.67 -36.64
C MET A 1 4.57 8.60 -35.69
N LYS A 2 4.45 7.34 -36.14
CA LYS A 2 3.89 6.23 -35.34
C LYS A 2 5.05 5.47 -34.69
N VAL A 3 4.98 5.23 -33.38
CA VAL A 3 5.97 4.42 -32.65
C VAL A 3 5.21 3.29 -31.97
N GLU A 4 5.44 2.06 -32.45
CA GLU A 4 4.93 0.83 -31.83
C GLU A 4 5.93 0.35 -30.78
N VAL A 5 5.44 0.03 -29.58
CA VAL A 5 6.27 -0.45 -28.45
C VAL A 5 6.05 -1.95 -28.29
N SER A 6 7.09 -2.73 -28.56
CA SER A 6 7.12 -4.20 -28.45
C SER A 6 7.32 -4.64 -26.99
N SER A 7 6.33 -5.33 -26.41
CA SER A 7 6.42 -5.85 -25.04
C SER A 7 5.72 -7.22 -24.88
N LYS A 8 5.93 -8.13 -25.85
CA LYS A 8 5.40 -9.51 -25.80
C LYS A 8 6.37 -10.59 -25.29
N LYS A 9 7.61 -10.24 -24.87
CA LYS A 9 8.63 -11.25 -24.48
C LYS A 9 8.81 -11.50 -22.98
N VAL A 10 8.11 -10.78 -22.09
CA VAL A 10 8.32 -10.89 -20.63
C VAL A 10 7.35 -11.88 -19.95
N PHE A 11 6.22 -12.19 -20.57
CA PHE A 11 5.16 -13.02 -19.96
C PHE A 11 5.41 -14.54 -20.02
N GLN A 12 6.35 -15.04 -20.84
CA GLN A 12 6.60 -16.48 -20.98
C GLN A 12 7.50 -17.04 -19.85
N VAL A 13 8.32 -16.22 -19.19
CA VAL A 13 9.36 -16.68 -18.25
C VAL A 13 8.82 -16.97 -16.84
N MET A 14 7.57 -16.58 -16.53
CA MET A 14 6.97 -16.77 -15.20
C MET A 14 6.13 -18.05 -15.04
N LYS A 15 5.82 -18.79 -16.12
CA LYS A 15 5.03 -20.03 -16.04
C LYS A 15 5.82 -21.27 -15.62
N ASP A 16 7.14 -21.29 -15.83
CA ASP A 16 7.97 -22.47 -15.57
C ASP A 16 8.44 -22.60 -14.10
N LYS A 17 8.04 -21.70 -13.21
CA LYS A 17 8.47 -21.70 -11.80
C LYS A 17 7.43 -22.15 -10.77
N LYS A 18 6.21 -22.55 -11.18
CA LYS A 18 5.12 -22.85 -10.23
C LYS A 18 4.70 -24.31 -10.11
N THR A 19 5.44 -25.26 -10.67
CA THR A 19 5.12 -26.69 -10.57
C THR A 19 6.26 -27.50 -9.96
N LYS A 20 6.59 -27.22 -8.70
CA LYS A 20 7.34 -28.14 -7.82
C LYS A 20 7.38 -27.54 -6.42
N GLN A 21 6.37 -27.85 -5.60
CA GLN A 21 6.47 -28.00 -4.15
C GLN A 21 5.06 -28.21 -3.57
N GLN A 22 4.69 -29.47 -3.31
CA GLN A 22 3.87 -29.91 -2.18
C GLN A 22 3.84 -31.44 -2.15
N GLY A 23 4.14 -32.04 -0.99
CA GLY A 23 3.94 -33.48 -0.70
C GLY A 23 5.15 -34.29 -0.19
N GLN A 24 5.71 -33.95 0.97
CA GLN A 24 6.29 -34.91 1.95
C GLN A 24 5.12 -35.75 2.56
N LYS A 25 5.21 -36.96 3.13
CA LYS A 25 6.24 -37.91 3.63
C LYS A 25 5.49 -39.24 3.86
N ILE A 26 6.08 -40.41 3.55
CA ILE A 26 5.70 -41.72 4.10
C ILE A 26 6.97 -42.30 4.76
N GLY A 27 6.80 -42.91 5.93
CA GLY A 27 7.82 -43.17 6.95
C GLY A 27 8.99 -44.06 6.56
N ASP A 28 10.10 -43.80 7.24
CA ASP A 28 11.39 -44.46 7.12
C ASP A 28 11.35 -45.89 7.72
N MET A 29 11.58 -46.91 6.89
CA MET A 29 12.19 -48.17 7.30
C MET A 29 13.67 -48.09 6.94
N GLU A 30 14.54 -48.03 7.95
CA GLU A 30 15.99 -47.99 7.77
C GLU A 30 16.49 -49.32 7.22
N SER A 31 16.88 -49.33 5.95
CA SER A 31 17.47 -50.49 5.28
C SER A 31 18.91 -50.71 5.77
N ALA A 32 19.24 -51.96 6.13
CA ALA A 32 20.55 -52.42 6.61
C ALA A 32 21.74 -52.03 5.69
N SER A 33 21.46 -51.62 4.46
CA SER A 33 22.44 -51.09 3.50
C SER A 33 23.04 -49.73 3.91
N ARG A 34 22.36 -48.94 4.77
CA ARG A 34 22.84 -47.63 5.24
C ARG A 34 23.88 -47.75 6.37
N MET A 35 23.79 -48.82 7.17
CA MET A 35 24.78 -49.09 8.24
C MET A 35 26.13 -49.55 7.66
N PHE A 36 26.12 -50.33 6.57
CA PHE A 36 27.36 -50.80 5.93
C PHE A 36 28.15 -49.67 5.23
N GLN A 37 27.47 -48.60 4.80
CA GLN A 37 28.12 -47.40 4.26
C GLN A 37 28.68 -46.46 5.34
N MET A 38 28.21 -46.55 6.59
CA MET A 38 28.76 -45.76 7.70
C MET A 38 30.07 -46.36 8.24
N ALA A 39 30.18 -47.69 8.32
CA ALA A 39 31.39 -48.34 8.83
C ALA A 39 32.62 -48.19 7.89
N ALA A 40 32.41 -47.99 6.58
CA ALA A 40 33.49 -47.75 5.62
C ALA A 40 33.96 -46.28 5.53
N LYS A 41 33.31 -45.36 6.28
CA LYS A 41 33.67 -43.93 6.32
C LYS A 41 34.38 -43.50 7.61
N GLU A 42 34.59 -44.41 8.57
CA GLU A 42 35.48 -44.15 9.70
C GLU A 42 36.93 -44.43 9.31
N GLY A 43 37.57 -43.42 8.70
CA GLY A 43 38.97 -43.51 8.36
C GLY A 43 39.46 -42.39 7.46
N HIS A 44 39.29 -41.13 7.85
CA HIS A 44 40.15 -39.99 7.46
C HIS A 44 39.74 -38.74 8.28
N PRO A 45 40.69 -37.97 8.84
CA PRO A 45 40.36 -36.76 9.59
C PRO A 45 39.98 -35.60 8.65
N ASP A 46 38.87 -34.96 8.96
CA ASP A 46 38.43 -33.59 8.64
C ASP A 46 38.97 -32.88 7.39
N GLU A 47 38.10 -32.67 6.39
CA GLU A 47 37.91 -31.43 5.58
C GLU A 47 36.51 -31.58 4.94
N GLU A 48 35.49 -30.73 5.12
CA GLU A 48 35.38 -29.31 4.78
C GLU A 48 34.21 -28.70 5.58
N LYS A 49 34.47 -27.81 6.55
CA LYS A 49 33.40 -26.95 7.09
C LYS A 49 33.16 -25.80 6.11
N PRO A 50 31.94 -25.59 5.58
CA PRO A 50 31.73 -24.54 4.60
C PRO A 50 31.93 -23.17 5.27
N VAL A 51 32.84 -22.39 4.68
CA VAL A 51 32.85 -20.93 4.81
C VAL A 51 31.56 -20.42 4.15
N SER A 52 30.95 -19.36 4.67
CA SER A 52 29.71 -18.84 4.09
C SER A 52 29.92 -18.48 2.61
N LYS A 53 28.92 -18.76 1.77
CA LYS A 53 29.01 -18.58 0.31
C LYS A 53 29.45 -17.16 -0.06
N GLU A 54 28.94 -16.16 0.67
CA GLU A 54 29.30 -14.75 0.51
C GLU A 54 30.79 -14.45 0.72
N LEU A 55 31.43 -15.10 1.72
CA LEU A 55 32.86 -14.88 2.00
C LEU A 55 33.76 -15.59 0.98
N ALA A 56 33.31 -16.72 0.43
CA ALA A 56 34.00 -17.40 -0.66
C ALA A 56 33.93 -16.59 -1.97
N ASP A 57 32.76 -16.03 -2.27
CA ASP A 57 32.59 -15.15 -3.44
C ASP A 57 33.47 -13.90 -3.32
N ALA A 58 33.54 -13.30 -2.13
CA ALA A 58 34.44 -12.16 -1.86
C ALA A 58 35.92 -12.53 -2.01
N ALA A 59 36.34 -13.72 -1.54
CA ALA A 59 37.69 -14.22 -1.70
C ALA A 59 38.08 -14.37 -3.19
N SER A 60 37.15 -14.88 -4.00
CA SER A 60 37.33 -15.03 -5.45
C SER A 60 37.46 -13.68 -6.17
N VAL A 61 36.65 -12.68 -5.77
CA VAL A 61 36.76 -11.31 -6.28
C VAL A 61 38.12 -10.69 -5.96
N VAL A 62 38.62 -10.86 -4.73
CA VAL A 62 39.95 -10.35 -4.34
C VAL A 62 41.07 -11.10 -5.06
N ALA A 63 40.95 -12.41 -5.26
CA ALA A 63 41.94 -13.18 -6.01
C ALA A 63 42.04 -12.71 -7.48
N SER A 64 40.92 -12.25 -8.07
CA SER A 64 40.89 -11.75 -9.44
C SER A 64 41.74 -10.49 -9.67
N THR A 65 42.09 -9.74 -8.62
CA THR A 65 42.95 -8.54 -8.72
C THR A 65 44.44 -8.86 -8.87
N TYR A 66 44.84 -10.13 -8.74
CA TYR A 66 46.24 -10.58 -8.84
C TYR A 66 46.42 -11.58 -10.00
N PRO A 67 46.69 -11.12 -11.24
CA PRO A 67 46.63 -11.95 -12.45
C PRO A 67 47.60 -13.14 -12.51
N THR A 68 48.73 -13.05 -11.81
CA THR A 68 49.81 -14.05 -11.86
C THR A 68 49.64 -15.19 -10.85
N GLN A 69 48.85 -15.02 -9.79
CA GLN A 69 48.78 -15.95 -8.64
C GLN A 69 47.35 -16.17 -8.11
N GLN A 70 46.33 -15.99 -8.94
CA GLN A 70 44.90 -16.06 -8.56
C GLN A 70 44.56 -17.28 -7.69
N ARG A 71 44.93 -18.49 -8.14
CA ARG A 71 44.62 -19.74 -7.42
C ARG A 71 45.33 -19.86 -6.08
N GLN A 72 46.56 -19.37 -5.99
CA GLN A 72 47.35 -19.42 -4.75
C GLN A 72 46.75 -18.45 -3.73
N VAL A 73 46.47 -17.21 -4.15
CA VAL A 73 45.85 -16.17 -3.32
C VAL A 73 44.47 -16.58 -2.82
N GLU A 74 43.62 -17.15 -3.70
CA GLU A 74 42.30 -17.65 -3.31
C GLU A 74 42.40 -18.78 -2.28
N SER A 75 43.29 -19.76 -2.51
CA SER A 75 43.47 -20.89 -1.59
C SER A 75 44.03 -20.47 -0.22
N GLU A 76 44.96 -19.52 -0.19
CA GLU A 76 45.59 -19.01 1.03
C GLU A 76 44.59 -18.18 1.85
N LEU A 77 43.79 -17.33 1.19
CA LEU A 77 42.76 -16.54 1.86
C LEU A 77 41.67 -17.43 2.49
N LEU A 78 41.22 -18.45 1.75
CA LEU A 78 40.24 -19.41 2.26
C LEU A 78 40.82 -20.23 3.43
N GLN A 79 42.11 -20.59 3.39
CA GLN A 79 42.78 -21.27 4.49
C GLN A 79 42.85 -20.39 5.75
N GLN A 80 43.23 -19.12 5.62
CA GLN A 80 43.27 -18.19 6.76
C GLN A 80 41.87 -17.93 7.34
N LEU A 81 40.84 -17.80 6.51
CA LEU A 81 39.46 -17.65 6.97
C LEU A 81 38.99 -18.86 7.79
N ARG A 82 39.37 -20.07 7.39
CA ARG A 82 39.08 -21.29 8.15
C ARG A 82 39.76 -21.28 9.52
N LEU A 83 41.04 -20.89 9.58
CA LEU A 83 41.80 -20.78 10.84
C LEU A 83 41.17 -19.75 11.79
N HIS A 84 40.83 -18.57 11.28
CA HIS A 84 40.23 -17.51 12.09
C HIS A 84 38.83 -17.89 12.58
N LYS A 85 38.05 -18.62 11.78
CA LYS A 85 36.74 -19.16 12.19
C LYS A 85 36.88 -20.20 13.29
N GLN A 86 37.89 -21.08 13.23
CA GLN A 86 38.17 -22.05 14.30
C GLN A 86 38.62 -21.34 15.58
N MET A 87 39.54 -20.38 15.50
CA MET A 87 39.95 -19.58 16.66
C MET A 87 38.78 -18.80 17.26
N ALA A 88 37.92 -18.19 16.45
CA ALA A 88 36.74 -17.46 16.92
C ALA A 88 35.70 -18.39 17.58
N GLU A 89 35.46 -19.58 17.03
CA GLU A 89 34.58 -20.60 17.62
C GLU A 89 35.16 -21.14 18.95
N GLU A 90 36.47 -21.34 19.04
CA GLU A 90 37.13 -21.74 20.29
C GLU A 90 37.06 -20.65 21.36
N VAL A 91 37.28 -19.38 20.99
CA VAL A 91 37.12 -18.23 21.88
C VAL A 91 35.65 -18.07 22.29
N ARG A 92 34.69 -18.32 21.39
CA ARG A 92 33.26 -18.26 21.73
C ARG A 92 32.86 -19.38 22.70
N ARG A 93 33.39 -20.60 22.50
CA ARG A 93 33.16 -21.75 23.39
C ARG A 93 33.82 -21.56 24.76
N LYS A 94 35.04 -21.04 24.83
CA LYS A 94 35.76 -20.78 26.09
C LYS A 94 35.35 -19.46 26.77
N GLY A 95 34.80 -18.50 26.02
CA GLY A 95 34.44 -17.16 26.48
C GLY A 95 33.01 -17.02 26.97
N ALA A 96 32.05 -17.79 26.42
CA ALA A 96 30.65 -17.69 26.82
C ALA A 96 30.41 -18.02 28.31
N ASP A 97 31.12 -19.02 28.84
CA ASP A 97 31.00 -19.44 30.23
C ASP A 97 31.71 -18.48 31.22
N ASN A 98 32.74 -17.77 30.76
CA ASN A 98 33.49 -16.82 31.58
C ASN A 98 32.88 -15.41 31.59
N ILE A 99 32.20 -15.00 30.52
CA ILE A 99 31.56 -13.68 30.44
C ILE A 99 30.28 -13.64 31.30
N SER A 100 29.48 -14.71 31.30
CA SER A 100 28.26 -14.77 32.13
C SER A 100 28.57 -14.78 33.64
N LYS A 101 29.69 -15.40 34.05
CA LYS A 101 30.17 -15.44 35.44
C LYS A 101 30.78 -14.11 35.92
N VAL A 102 31.33 -13.30 35.03
CA VAL A 102 31.88 -11.96 35.37
C VAL A 102 30.76 -10.91 35.44
N ILE A 103 29.75 -10.98 34.56
CA ILE A 103 28.66 -9.98 34.52
C ILE A 103 27.66 -10.17 35.67
N THR A 104 27.46 -11.39 36.17
CA THR A 104 26.53 -11.67 37.28
C THR A 104 27.04 -11.23 38.66
N GLY A 105 28.36 -11.01 38.81
CA GLY A 105 28.96 -10.53 40.06
C GLY A 105 29.22 -9.01 40.14
N MET A 106 29.15 -8.28 39.02
CA MET A 106 29.50 -6.85 38.97
C MET A 106 28.29 -5.94 39.23
N LYS A 107 28.00 -5.66 40.51
CA LYS A 107 27.12 -4.56 40.91
C LYS A 107 27.89 -3.24 40.79
N VAL A 108 27.74 -2.56 39.64
CA VAL A 108 28.37 -1.25 39.39
C VAL A 108 27.75 -0.18 40.30
N LYS A 109 28.37 0.09 41.45
CA LYS A 109 28.21 1.37 42.14
C LYS A 109 29.02 2.41 41.38
N LYS A 110 28.33 3.33 40.70
CA LYS A 110 28.94 4.52 40.10
C LYS A 110 29.42 5.45 41.21
N GLN A 111 30.66 5.27 41.66
CA GLN A 111 31.39 6.26 42.47
C GLN A 111 32.34 7.02 41.55
N LEU A 112 32.14 8.33 41.46
CA LEU A 112 33.06 9.24 40.78
C LEU A 112 34.34 9.41 41.62
N PRO A 113 35.49 9.67 40.97
CA PRO A 113 36.76 9.85 41.65
C PRO A 113 36.76 11.15 42.46
N GLN A 114 37.03 11.03 43.76
CA GLN A 114 37.35 12.15 44.63
C GLN A 114 38.87 12.35 44.60
N MET A 115 39.36 13.20 43.70
CA MET A 115 40.63 13.88 43.89
C MET A 115 40.37 15.19 44.64
N ALA A 116 41.16 15.42 45.67
CA ALA A 116 41.04 16.56 46.55
C ALA A 116 41.43 17.88 45.86
N SER A 117 40.91 18.98 46.42
CA SER A 117 41.37 20.37 46.33
C SER A 117 40.92 21.23 45.14
N LYS A 118 39.73 21.82 45.27
CA LYS A 118 39.55 23.24 45.64
C LYS A 118 38.08 23.44 45.98
N SER A 119 37.81 23.92 47.19
CA SER A 119 36.47 24.24 47.65
C SER A 119 35.92 25.42 46.84
N VAL A 120 35.28 25.12 45.72
CA VAL A 120 34.24 25.99 45.17
C VAL A 120 33.05 25.84 46.12
N SER A 121 32.58 26.97 46.62
CA SER A 121 31.47 27.08 47.57
C SER A 121 30.29 26.20 47.16
N TYR A 122 29.67 25.52 48.13
CA TYR A 122 28.42 24.76 47.94
C TYR A 122 27.28 25.62 47.33
N ALA A 123 27.38 26.94 47.41
CA ALA A 123 26.44 27.87 46.78
C ALA A 123 26.50 27.85 45.24
N GLU A 124 27.67 27.60 44.65
CA GLU A 124 27.87 27.64 43.19
C GLU A 124 27.40 26.34 42.50
N GLN A 125 27.46 25.20 43.20
CA GLN A 125 26.93 23.92 42.71
C GLN A 125 25.41 23.77 42.85
N GLN A 126 24.77 24.51 43.76
CA GLN A 126 23.30 24.51 43.88
C GLN A 126 22.66 25.33 42.75
N LEU A 127 23.28 26.47 42.37
CA LEU A 127 22.75 27.36 41.32
C LEU A 127 22.70 26.70 39.93
N MET A 128 23.63 25.80 39.60
CA MET A 128 23.61 25.04 38.33
C MET A 128 22.59 23.90 38.32
N LYS A 129 22.21 23.34 39.48
CA LYS A 129 21.21 22.25 39.56
C LYS A 129 19.78 22.80 39.47
N ASP A 130 19.53 24.00 39.95
CA ASP A 130 18.21 24.64 39.86
C ASP A 130 17.90 25.17 38.45
N ALA A 131 18.93 25.48 37.66
CA ALA A 131 18.79 25.89 36.25
C ALA A 131 18.24 24.78 35.33
N THR A 132 18.29 23.51 35.76
CA THR A 132 17.85 22.36 34.94
C THR A 132 16.35 22.03 35.03
N LYS A 133 15.58 22.80 35.82
CA LYS A 133 14.12 22.60 35.98
C LYS A 133 13.25 23.68 35.33
N MET A 134 13.80 24.46 34.40
CA MET A 134 13.01 25.47 33.68
C MET A 134 12.55 24.90 32.33
N SER A 135 11.23 24.77 32.15
CA SER A 135 10.64 24.40 30.86
C SER A 135 10.74 25.60 29.91
N LEU A 136 11.03 25.35 28.63
CA LEU A 136 11.08 26.39 27.58
C LEU A 136 9.77 27.19 27.47
N HIS A 137 8.66 26.60 27.92
CA HIS A 137 7.33 27.20 27.90
C HIS A 137 6.92 27.80 29.26
N SER A 138 7.71 27.58 30.32
CA SER A 138 7.46 28.16 31.64
C SER A 138 8.21 29.48 31.78
N GLY A 139 7.53 30.59 31.51
CA GLY A 139 8.11 31.93 31.60
C GLY A 139 7.08 33.02 31.33
N LYS A 140 7.49 34.27 31.54
CA LYS A 140 6.67 35.44 31.17
C LYS A 140 6.62 35.51 29.63
N ARG A 141 5.43 35.37 29.06
CA ARG A 141 5.19 35.49 27.61
C ARG A 141 4.71 36.89 27.25
N LEU A 142 4.74 37.21 25.95
CA LEU A 142 4.14 38.41 25.39
C LEU A 142 2.60 38.31 25.51
N GLN A 143 1.99 39.13 26.36
CA GLN A 143 0.54 39.14 26.63
C GLN A 143 -0.22 40.06 25.65
N ILE A 144 0.19 40.09 24.38
CA ILE A 144 -0.41 40.96 23.34
C ILE A 144 -1.73 40.37 22.86
N PHE A 145 -1.80 39.04 22.74
CA PHE A 145 -3.00 38.33 22.33
C PHE A 145 -3.69 37.71 23.55
N PRO A 146 -4.93 38.14 23.89
CA PRO A 146 -5.70 37.50 24.94
C PRO A 146 -6.03 36.06 24.54
N SER A 147 -6.21 35.19 25.52
CA SER A 147 -6.59 33.79 25.25
C SER A 147 -7.93 33.79 24.51
N ALA A 148 -7.91 33.40 23.23
CA ALA A 148 -9.10 33.41 22.40
C ALA A 148 -10.18 32.50 23.04
N PRO A 149 -11.43 32.97 23.19
CA PRO A 149 -12.54 32.09 23.48
C PRO A 149 -12.76 31.12 22.29
N SER A 150 -13.41 30.00 22.58
CA SER A 150 -13.74 28.93 21.63
C SER A 150 -14.04 29.46 20.23
N LYS A 151 -13.29 28.99 19.22
CA LYS A 151 -13.41 29.44 17.82
C LYS A 151 -14.88 29.45 17.40
N THR A 152 -15.43 30.62 17.10
CA THR A 152 -16.73 30.73 16.44
C THR A 152 -16.61 30.07 15.06
N PRO A 153 -17.58 29.27 14.61
CA PRO A 153 -17.54 28.67 13.28
C PRO A 153 -17.58 29.80 12.25
N THR A 154 -16.44 30.07 11.61
CA THR A 154 -16.36 31.02 10.50
C THR A 154 -17.18 30.49 9.34
N ALA A 155 -17.96 31.39 8.71
CA ALA A 155 -18.92 31.12 7.65
C ALA A 155 -18.38 30.20 6.54
N THR A 156 -19.08 29.10 6.30
CA THR A 156 -18.70 28.00 5.40
C THR A 156 -18.98 28.31 3.91
N GLU A 157 -19.43 29.51 3.59
CA GLU A 157 -19.99 29.85 2.26
C GLU A 157 -19.01 30.59 1.32
N ILE A 158 -17.82 30.94 1.80
CA ILE A 158 -16.85 31.66 0.97
C ILE A 158 -16.03 30.61 0.21
N THR A 159 -16.20 30.54 -1.10
CA THR A 159 -15.30 29.76 -1.96
C THR A 159 -13.86 30.17 -1.69
N PRO A 160 -12.93 29.23 -1.48
CA PRO A 160 -11.56 29.55 -1.12
C PRO A 160 -10.94 30.47 -2.17
N THR A 161 -10.20 31.47 -1.70
CA THR A 161 -9.52 32.43 -2.58
C THR A 161 -8.37 31.74 -3.30
N LEU A 162 -7.89 32.29 -4.43
CA LEU A 162 -6.71 31.76 -5.13
C LEU A 162 -5.50 31.60 -4.21
N TRP A 163 -5.28 32.57 -3.30
CA TRP A 163 -4.21 32.52 -2.29
C TRP A 163 -4.35 31.34 -1.32
N ASP A 164 -5.59 31.00 -0.95
CA ASP A 164 -5.84 29.85 -0.07
C ASP A 164 -5.52 28.53 -0.78
N LEU A 165 -5.84 28.45 -2.08
CA LEU A 165 -5.52 27.28 -2.91
C LEU A 165 -4.00 27.12 -3.12
N GLU A 166 -3.30 28.21 -3.42
CA GLU A 166 -1.83 28.18 -3.61
C GLU A 166 -1.12 27.82 -2.29
N LEU A 167 -1.54 28.42 -1.17
CA LEU A 167 -1.03 28.07 0.14
C LEU A 167 -1.31 26.60 0.49
N ALA A 168 -2.52 26.11 0.22
CA ALA A 168 -2.85 24.70 0.44
C ALA A 168 -1.98 23.76 -0.40
N LYS A 169 -1.67 24.14 -1.64
CA LYS A 169 -0.76 23.39 -2.51
C LYS A 169 0.68 23.40 -1.98
N GLU A 170 1.18 24.53 -1.48
CA GLU A 170 2.52 24.61 -0.87
C GLU A 170 2.61 23.74 0.38
N ILE A 171 1.59 23.77 1.24
CA ILE A 171 1.50 22.91 2.43
C ILE A 171 1.46 21.43 2.03
N ALA A 172 0.65 21.07 1.02
CA ALA A 172 0.60 19.71 0.50
C ALA A 172 1.95 19.26 -0.05
N GLY A 173 2.62 20.10 -0.84
CA GLY A 173 3.96 19.84 -1.39
C GLY A 173 5.04 19.69 -0.33
N ALA A 174 4.95 20.42 0.79
CA ALA A 174 5.85 20.23 1.93
C ALA A 174 5.67 18.86 2.61
N CYS A 175 4.48 18.26 2.50
CA CYS A 175 4.18 16.92 2.98
C CYS A 175 4.42 15.81 1.93
N GLU A 176 4.58 16.15 0.65
CA GLU A 176 4.84 15.19 -0.41
C GLU A 176 6.21 14.53 -0.20
N GLN A 177 6.21 13.20 -0.20
CA GLN A 177 7.39 12.36 -0.13
C GLN A 177 7.29 11.31 -1.23
N PRO A 178 8.41 10.85 -1.82
CA PRO A 178 8.36 9.74 -2.75
C PRO A 178 7.78 8.50 -2.05
N PRO A 179 7.00 7.67 -2.75
CA PRO A 179 6.37 6.51 -2.16
C PRO A 179 7.45 5.57 -1.59
N ARG A 180 7.31 5.23 -0.31
CA ARG A 180 8.27 4.37 0.40
C ARG A 180 8.09 2.90 0.06
N ASN A 181 6.88 2.52 -0.35
CA ASN A 181 6.48 1.13 -0.57
C ASN A 181 5.43 1.04 -1.70
N GLY A 182 5.30 -0.13 -2.33
CA GLY A 182 4.29 -0.38 -3.36
C GLY A 182 2.85 -0.21 -2.87
N PHE A 183 2.58 -0.41 -1.57
CA PHE A 183 1.27 -0.07 -1.00
C PHE A 183 0.96 1.43 -1.07
N GLU A 184 1.97 2.29 -0.89
CA GLU A 184 1.79 3.74 -0.98
C GLU A 184 1.52 4.16 -2.42
N GLU A 185 2.21 3.55 -3.40
CA GLU A 185 1.91 3.72 -4.82
C GLU A 185 0.49 3.29 -5.16
N MET A 186 0.04 2.14 -4.65
CA MET A 186 -1.34 1.67 -4.83
C MET A 186 -2.35 2.64 -4.22
N ILE A 187 -2.09 3.16 -3.02
CA ILE A 187 -2.95 4.16 -2.37
C ILE A 187 -2.99 5.44 -3.21
N GLN A 188 -1.85 5.90 -3.72
CA GLN A 188 -1.79 7.07 -4.59
C GLN A 188 -2.59 6.85 -5.88
N TRP A 189 -2.41 5.71 -6.55
CA TRP A 189 -3.19 5.36 -7.75
C TRP A 189 -4.69 5.20 -7.47
N THR A 190 -5.06 4.75 -6.27
CA THR A 190 -6.47 4.68 -5.85
C THR A 190 -7.05 6.09 -5.64
N LYS A 191 -6.31 6.99 -5.00
CA LYS A 191 -6.71 8.40 -4.83
C LYS A 191 -6.81 9.15 -6.16
N GLU A 192 -5.93 8.84 -7.10
CA GLU A 192 -5.94 9.38 -8.46
C GLU A 192 -7.02 8.74 -9.35
N GLY A 193 -7.72 7.69 -8.89
CA GLY A 193 -8.74 6.97 -9.67
C GLY A 193 -8.18 6.08 -10.79
N LYS A 194 -6.89 5.78 -10.78
CA LYS A 194 -6.23 4.86 -11.74
C LYS A 194 -6.48 3.39 -11.38
N LEU A 195 -6.51 3.09 -10.09
CA LEU A 195 -6.83 1.76 -9.56
C LEU A 195 -8.31 1.69 -9.22
N TRP A 196 -8.93 0.51 -9.38
CA TRP A 196 -10.25 0.25 -8.85
C TRP A 196 -10.30 0.37 -7.33
N THR A 197 -11.39 0.91 -6.82
CA THR A 197 -11.71 0.91 -5.39
C THR A 197 -12.16 -0.48 -4.96
N PHE A 198 -11.77 -0.88 -3.74
CA PHE A 198 -12.13 -2.17 -3.17
C PHE A 198 -13.10 -1.97 -1.99
N PRO A 199 -14.09 -2.87 -1.80
CA PRO A 199 -14.42 -4.05 -2.63
C PRO A 199 -14.92 -3.66 -4.03
N ILE A 200 -14.65 -4.51 -5.03
CA ILE A 200 -14.99 -4.24 -6.43
C ILE A 200 -16.51 -4.16 -6.54
N ASP A 201 -16.99 -2.98 -6.95
CA ASP A 201 -18.38 -2.74 -7.31
C ASP A 201 -18.47 -2.61 -8.85
N ASN A 202 -19.35 -3.40 -9.45
CA ASN A 202 -19.54 -3.38 -10.90
C ASN A 202 -20.31 -2.13 -11.37
N GLU A 203 -20.99 -1.43 -10.45
CA GLU A 203 -21.79 -0.24 -10.71
C GLU A 203 -21.00 1.07 -10.48
N ALA A 204 -19.71 0.96 -10.12
CA ALA A 204 -18.85 2.12 -9.86
C ALA A 204 -18.70 3.01 -11.11
N GLY A 205 -19.12 4.27 -10.98
CA GLY A 205 -19.11 5.27 -12.06
C GLY A 205 -20.47 5.51 -12.71
N LEU A 206 -21.53 4.81 -12.27
CA LEU A 206 -22.91 5.03 -12.70
C LEU A 206 -23.71 5.86 -11.66
N ASP A 207 -23.07 6.93 -11.18
CA ASP A 207 -23.56 7.72 -10.03
C ASP A 207 -24.92 8.41 -10.29
N GLU A 208 -25.19 8.78 -11.56
CA GLU A 208 -26.43 9.43 -11.96
C GLU A 208 -27.64 8.51 -11.83
N GLU A 209 -27.49 7.23 -12.19
CA GLU A 209 -28.58 6.25 -12.10
C GLU A 209 -28.72 5.72 -10.66
N GLN A 210 -27.63 5.61 -9.91
CA GLN A 210 -27.69 5.21 -8.50
C GLN A 210 -28.52 6.17 -7.64
N LYS A 211 -28.55 7.45 -8.02
CA LYS A 211 -29.40 8.46 -7.38
C LYS A 211 -30.89 8.23 -7.65
N VAL A 212 -31.22 7.57 -8.76
CA VAL A 212 -32.59 7.36 -9.20
C VAL A 212 -33.11 6.03 -8.66
N GLU A 213 -34.26 6.09 -8.00
CA GLU A 213 -34.86 4.89 -7.45
C GLU A 213 -35.53 4.03 -8.54
N PHE A 214 -35.67 2.73 -8.27
CA PHE A 214 -36.25 1.76 -9.21
C PHE A 214 -37.68 2.14 -9.67
N HIS A 215 -38.43 2.81 -8.80
CA HIS A 215 -39.83 3.16 -9.05
C HIS A 215 -39.96 4.20 -10.19
N GLU A 216 -38.93 5.01 -10.46
CA GLU A 216 -38.90 5.92 -11.60
C GLU A 216 -38.65 5.20 -12.93
N HIS A 217 -37.91 4.09 -12.91
CA HIS A 217 -37.65 3.27 -14.10
C HIS A 217 -38.86 2.40 -14.48
N ILE A 218 -39.66 2.00 -13.49
CA ILE A 218 -40.81 1.10 -13.69
C ILE A 218 -42.11 1.89 -13.91
N PHE A 219 -42.39 2.90 -13.08
CA PHE A 219 -43.65 3.66 -13.14
C PHE A 219 -43.52 4.90 -14.02
N LEU A 220 -43.51 4.69 -15.33
CA LEU A 220 -43.51 5.77 -16.32
C LEU A 220 -44.92 6.28 -16.65
N GLU A 221 -45.97 5.71 -16.04
CA GLU A 221 -47.37 6.09 -16.26
C GLU A 221 -47.67 7.55 -15.92
N LYS A 222 -46.84 8.17 -15.07
CA LYS A 222 -46.93 9.60 -14.72
C LYS A 222 -46.75 10.51 -15.95
N TYR A 223 -45.97 10.08 -16.93
CA TYR A 223 -45.73 10.82 -18.18
C TYR A 223 -46.80 10.54 -19.23
N LEU A 224 -47.81 9.75 -18.89
CA LEU A 224 -48.91 9.37 -19.78
C LEU A 224 -50.15 10.25 -19.59
N GLU A 225 -50.08 11.30 -18.77
CA GLU A 225 -51.16 12.27 -18.54
C GLU A 225 -51.45 13.15 -19.78
N ASP A 226 -50.44 13.39 -20.62
CA ASP A 226 -50.57 14.15 -21.87
C ASP A 226 -51.30 13.37 -22.99
N PHE A 227 -51.57 12.09 -22.77
CA PHE A 227 -52.25 11.22 -23.72
C PHE A 227 -53.72 11.02 -23.34
N PRO A 228 -54.61 10.79 -24.33
CA PRO A 228 -56.02 10.52 -24.06
C PRO A 228 -56.18 9.30 -23.15
N MET A 229 -57.11 9.35 -22.21
CA MET A 229 -57.30 8.31 -21.18
C MET A 229 -57.85 7.00 -21.76
N HIS A 230 -58.53 7.07 -22.90
CA HIS A 230 -59.10 5.93 -23.59
C HIS A 230 -58.76 6.00 -25.08
N GLY A 231 -58.35 4.86 -25.66
CA GLY A 231 -58.20 4.73 -27.11
C GLY A 231 -57.06 3.83 -27.56
N PRO A 232 -56.93 3.60 -28.88
CA PRO A 232 -55.83 2.80 -29.45
C PRO A 232 -54.46 3.40 -29.16
N ILE A 233 -54.35 4.74 -29.09
CA ILE A 233 -53.11 5.45 -28.77
C ILE A 233 -52.69 5.15 -27.33
N ARG A 234 -53.64 5.17 -26.38
CA ARG A 234 -53.39 4.80 -24.99
C ARG A 234 -52.85 3.37 -24.88
N HIS A 235 -53.52 2.42 -25.53
CA HIS A 235 -53.09 1.02 -25.53
C HIS A 235 -51.69 0.84 -26.14
N PHE A 236 -51.40 1.54 -27.25
CA PHE A 236 -50.07 1.53 -27.85
C PHE A 236 -49.01 2.10 -26.89
N MET A 237 -49.29 3.23 -26.26
CA MET A 237 -48.36 3.85 -25.32
C MET A 237 -48.15 3.03 -24.04
N GLU A 238 -49.18 2.32 -23.56
CA GLU A 238 -49.04 1.35 -22.47
C GLU A 238 -48.08 0.22 -22.83
N LEU A 239 -48.11 -0.27 -24.08
CA LEU A 239 -47.14 -1.25 -24.58
C LEU A 239 -45.72 -0.67 -24.66
N VAL A 240 -45.58 0.58 -25.13
CA VAL A 240 -44.30 1.28 -25.18
C VAL A 240 -43.72 1.43 -23.77
N ILE A 241 -44.51 1.91 -22.80
CA ILE A 241 -44.10 2.03 -21.39
C ILE A 241 -43.73 0.67 -20.80
N CYS A 242 -44.52 -0.37 -21.07
CA CYS A 242 -44.20 -1.74 -20.63
C CYS A 242 -42.89 -2.26 -21.25
N GLY A 243 -42.55 -1.84 -22.47
CA GLY A 243 -41.25 -2.11 -23.08
C GLY A 243 -40.10 -1.32 -22.43
N LEU A 244 -40.31 -0.04 -22.17
CA LEU A 244 -39.32 0.84 -21.54
C LEU A 244 -39.05 0.45 -20.08
N SER A 245 -40.06 0.02 -19.32
CA SER A 245 -39.89 -0.41 -17.93
C SER A 245 -39.06 -1.68 -17.80
N LYS A 246 -39.14 -2.58 -18.79
CA LYS A 246 -38.35 -3.82 -18.85
C LYS A 246 -36.92 -3.62 -19.36
N ASN A 247 -36.56 -2.41 -19.82
CA ASN A 247 -35.25 -2.14 -20.37
C ASN A 247 -34.25 -1.68 -19.28
N PRO A 248 -33.18 -2.46 -19.01
CA PRO A 248 -32.14 -2.09 -18.05
C PRO A 248 -31.04 -1.19 -18.62
N TYR A 249 -30.98 -1.02 -19.95
CA TYR A 249 -29.87 -0.31 -20.62
C TYR A 249 -30.14 1.17 -20.89
N LEU A 250 -31.35 1.65 -20.58
CA LEU A 250 -31.76 3.03 -20.83
C LEU A 250 -31.89 3.78 -19.52
N THR A 251 -31.36 5.00 -19.49
CA THR A 251 -31.53 5.93 -18.37
C THR A 251 -32.98 6.41 -18.30
N VAL A 252 -33.43 6.89 -17.14
CA VAL A 252 -34.77 7.51 -17.03
C VAL A 252 -34.92 8.71 -17.97
N GLN A 253 -33.86 9.51 -18.16
CA GLN A 253 -33.90 10.65 -19.07
C GLN A 253 -34.20 10.21 -20.51
N GLN A 254 -33.51 9.18 -20.99
CA GLN A 254 -33.77 8.61 -22.31
C GLN A 254 -35.19 8.05 -22.42
N LYS A 255 -35.70 7.39 -21.37
CA LYS A 255 -37.08 6.90 -21.34
C LYS A 255 -38.09 8.05 -21.45
N LYS A 256 -37.86 9.19 -20.80
CA LYS A 256 -38.70 10.39 -20.93
C LYS A 256 -38.62 10.97 -22.34
N GLU A 257 -37.42 11.14 -22.88
CA GLU A 257 -37.22 11.63 -24.25
C GLU A 257 -37.95 10.77 -25.30
N HIS A 258 -37.97 9.45 -25.10
CA HIS A 258 -38.73 8.54 -25.95
C HIS A 258 -40.24 8.80 -25.89
N ILE A 259 -40.79 9.07 -24.70
CA ILE A 259 -42.21 9.38 -24.52
C ILE A 259 -42.55 10.75 -25.12
N ASP A 260 -41.72 11.76 -24.85
CA ASP A 260 -41.87 13.11 -25.38
C ASP A 260 -41.83 13.12 -26.91
N TRP A 261 -40.96 12.30 -27.51
CA TRP A 261 -40.90 12.13 -28.95
C TRP A 261 -42.21 11.58 -29.53
N PHE A 262 -42.87 10.64 -28.84
CA PHE A 262 -44.18 10.15 -29.26
C PHE A 262 -45.24 11.24 -29.15
N CYS A 263 -45.21 12.04 -28.09
CA CYS A 263 -46.11 13.19 -27.92
C CYS A 263 -46.00 14.14 -29.12
N ASP A 264 -44.79 14.59 -29.44
CA ASP A 264 -44.49 15.44 -30.60
C ASP A 264 -44.92 14.80 -31.93
N TYR A 265 -44.75 13.49 -32.06
CA TYR A 265 -45.09 12.75 -33.27
C TYR A 265 -46.61 12.70 -33.49
N PHE A 266 -47.39 12.46 -32.44
CA PHE A 266 -48.85 12.45 -32.55
C PHE A 266 -49.39 13.86 -32.78
N HIS A 267 -48.81 14.89 -32.16
CA HIS A 267 -49.16 16.28 -32.46
C HIS A 267 -48.92 16.64 -33.93
N LYS A 268 -47.79 16.20 -34.52
CA LYS A 268 -47.51 16.44 -35.95
C LYS A 268 -48.44 15.68 -36.90
N LYS A 269 -49.05 14.58 -36.44
CA LYS A 269 -49.89 13.68 -37.26
C LYS A 269 -51.37 13.75 -36.90
N GLU A 270 -51.79 14.80 -36.21
CA GLU A 270 -53.18 14.97 -35.77
C GLU A 270 -54.17 14.92 -36.93
N ASP A 271 -53.82 15.48 -38.10
CA ASP A 271 -54.66 15.46 -39.30
C ASP A 271 -55.00 14.03 -39.75
N LEU A 272 -54.02 13.12 -39.72
CA LEU A 272 -54.22 11.70 -40.07
C LEU A 272 -55.04 10.95 -39.02
N LEU A 273 -54.95 11.36 -37.76
CA LEU A 273 -55.72 10.74 -36.67
C LEU A 273 -57.19 11.13 -36.74
N ARG A 274 -57.48 12.38 -37.16
CA ARG A 274 -58.84 12.83 -37.46
C ARG A 274 -59.45 12.07 -38.64
N GLU A 275 -58.66 11.71 -39.65
CA GLU A 275 -59.14 10.91 -40.80
C GLU A 275 -59.48 9.46 -40.41
N CYS A 276 -58.80 8.90 -39.41
CA CYS A 276 -58.99 7.52 -38.95
C CYS A 276 -60.07 7.36 -37.88
N ASP A 277 -60.83 8.42 -37.55
CA ASP A 277 -61.79 8.47 -36.43
C ASP A 277 -61.19 8.03 -35.08
N VAL A 278 -59.87 8.17 -34.91
CA VAL A 278 -59.19 7.92 -33.64
C VAL A 278 -59.10 9.25 -32.90
N TYR A 279 -60.15 9.54 -32.12
CA TYR A 279 -60.23 10.77 -31.35
C TYR A 279 -59.15 10.79 -30.26
N ILE A 280 -58.36 11.87 -30.27
CA ILE A 280 -57.60 12.33 -29.12
C ILE A 280 -58.61 13.09 -28.24
N ASN A 281 -59.26 12.39 -27.32
CA ASN A 281 -59.91 12.98 -26.14
C ASN A 281 -59.76 12.01 -24.98
#